data_AF-A0A2D5HBT4-F1
#
_entry.id   AF-A0A2D5HBT4-F1
#
_cell.length_a   1.000
_cell.length_b   1.000
_cell.length_c   1.000
_cell.angle_alpha   90.00
_cell.angle_beta   90.00
_cell.angle_gamma   90.00
#
_symmetry.space_group_name_H-M   'P 1'
#
loop_
_entity.id
_entity.type
_entity.pdbx_description
1 polymer ?
#
loop_
_entity_poly.entity_id
_entity_poly.type
_entity_poly.pdbx_seq_one_letter_code
_entity_poly.pdbx_strand_id
1 'polypeptide(L)' 'MAFTRDFCEARAREAGEAASNAPLTNVRDRELRSEAAWRAMADQLLQVENKRRERENERSEASD' A
#
# COMPACT_ATOMS: atom_id res chain seq x y z
N MET A 1 14.30 -7.39 1.96
CA MET A 1 13.54 -7.01 0.76
C MET A 1 12.72 -5.78 1.10
N ALA A 2 12.79 -4.72 0.29
CA ALA A 2 11.88 -3.59 0.39
C ALA A 2 10.80 -3.74 -0.67
N PHE A 3 9.53 -3.64 -0.28
CA PHE A 3 8.41 -3.64 -1.22
C PHE A 3 8.20 -2.22 -1.78
N THR A 4 7.74 -2.13 -3.03
CA THR A 4 7.31 -0.86 -3.63
C THR A 4 5.83 -0.63 -3.38
N ARG A 5 5.40 0.63 -3.43
CA ARG A 5 3.97 0.99 -3.31
C ARG A 5 3.13 0.23 -4.35
N ASP A 6 3.55 0.26 -5.61
CA ASP A 6 2.82 -0.37 -6.71
C ASP A 6 2.72 -1.89 -6.53
N PHE A 7 3.75 -2.53 -5.96
CA PHE A 7 3.70 -3.94 -5.61
C PHE A 7 2.64 -4.20 -4.53
N CYS A 8 2.64 -3.44 -3.44
CA CYS A 8 1.63 -3.55 -2.39
C CYS A 8 0.21 -3.31 -2.93
N GLU A 9 0.02 -2.33 -3.81
CA GLU A 9 -1.27 -2.04 -4.43
C GLU A 9 -1.75 -3.18 -5.35
N ALA A 10 -0.83 -3.79 -6.11
CA ALA A 10 -1.15 -4.96 -6.93
C ALA A 10 -1.60 -6.13 -6.06
N ARG A 11 -0.89 -6.41 -4.96
CA ARG A 11 -1.25 -7.49 -4.01
C ARG A 11 -2.56 -7.22 -3.29
N ALA A 12 -2.85 -5.96 -2.93
CA ALA A 12 -4.13 -5.57 -2.37
C ALA A 12 -5.28 -5.84 -3.34
N ARG A 13 -5.12 -5.45 -4.61
CA ARG A 13 -6.12 -5.69 -5.66
C ARG A 13 -6.37 -7.19 -5.89
N GLU A 14 -5.30 -7.97 -6.04
CA GLU A 14 -5.40 -9.43 -6.21
C GLU A 14 -6.14 -10.09 -5.04
N ALA A 15 -5.88 -9.67 -3.80
CA ALA A 15 -6.60 -10.16 -2.63
C ALA A 15 -8.08 -9.75 -2.64
N GLY A 16 -8.41 -8.52 -3.04
CA GLY A 16 -9.80 -8.08 -3.17
C GLY A 16 -10.58 -8.82 -4.27
N GLU A 17 -9.93 -9.14 -5.39
CA GLU A 17 -10.48 -9.98 -6.45
C GLU A 17 -10.70 -11.41 -5.96
N ALA A 18 -9.75 -11.97 -5.22
CA ALA A 18 -9.87 -13.30 -4.61
C ALA A 18 -11.00 -13.35 -3.58
N ALA A 19 -11.15 -12.32 -2.74
CA ALA A 19 -12.24 -12.20 -1.77
C ALA A 19 -13.61 -12.17 -2.47
N SER A 20 -13.71 -11.42 -3.57
CA SER A 20 -14.94 -11.28 -4.36
C SER A 20 -15.35 -12.60 -5.01
N ASN A 21 -14.38 -13.41 -5.44
CA ASN A 21 -14.61 -14.73 -6.04
C ASN A 21 -14.70 -15.87 -5.01
N ALA A 22 -14.48 -15.60 -3.72
CA ALA A 22 -14.46 -16.63 -2.70
C ALA A 22 -15.88 -17.20 -2.42
N PRO A 23 -16.08 -18.52 -2.55
CA PRO A 23 -17.39 -19.15 -2.30
C PRO A 23 -17.69 -19.34 -0.81
N LEU A 24 -16.65 -19.36 0.04
CA LEU A 24 -16.78 -19.54 1.48
C LEU A 24 -16.46 -18.24 2.21
N THR A 25 -17.29 -17.87 3.18
CA THR A 25 -17.13 -16.64 3.97
C THR A 25 -15.79 -16.57 4.70
N ASN A 26 -15.34 -17.69 5.29
CA ASN A 26 -14.05 -17.73 5.98
C ASN A 26 -12.85 -17.47 5.05
N VAL A 27 -12.95 -17.88 3.78
CA VAL A 27 -11.94 -17.58 2.75
C VAL A 27 -12.03 -16.12 2.36
N ARG A 28 -13.24 -15.59 2.10
CA ARG A 28 -13.46 -14.17 1.82
C ARG A 28 -12.85 -13.28 2.91
N ASP A 29 -13.12 -13.56 4.17
CA ASP A 29 -12.61 -12.78 5.30
C ASP A 29 -11.08 -12.85 5.44
N ARG A 30 -10.48 -14.00 5.07
CA ARG A 30 -9.02 -14.11 5.00
C ARG A 30 -8.46 -13.22 3.91
N GLU A 31 -9.04 -13.25 2.71
CA GLU A 31 -8.57 -12.43 1.59
C GLU A 31 -8.79 -10.93 1.86
N LEU A 32 -9.90 -10.53 2.48
CA LEU A 32 -10.13 -9.14 2.90
C LEU A 32 -9.10 -8.66 3.93
N ARG A 33 -8.68 -9.51 4.87
CA ARG A 33 -7.60 -9.17 5.81
C ARG A 33 -6.25 -9.04 5.10
N SER A 34 -5.99 -9.90 4.11
CA SER A 34 -4.80 -9.81 3.26
C SER A 34 -4.80 -8.49 2.49
N GLU A 35 -5.91 -8.15 1.83
CA GLU A 35 -6.10 -6.87 1.14
C GLU A 35 -5.82 -5.69 2.08
N ALA A 36 -6.43 -5.67 3.27
CA ALA A 36 -6.25 -4.60 4.23
C ALA A 36 -4.77 -4.44 4.66
N ALA A 37 -4.05 -5.54 4.88
CA ALA A 37 -2.63 -5.51 5.21
C ALA A 37 -1.78 -4.93 4.07
N TRP A 38 -2.06 -5.32 2.82
CA TRP A 38 -1.36 -4.78 1.65
C TRP A 38 -1.65 -3.29 1.42
N ARG A 39 -2.90 -2.85 1.59
CA ARG A 39 -3.27 -1.43 1.53
C ARG A 39 -2.53 -0.62 2.59
N ALA A 40 -2.52 -1.09 3.83
CA ALA A 40 -1.82 -0.40 4.91
C ALA A 40 -0.30 -0.24 4.62
N MET A 41 0.34 -1.27 4.03
CA MET A 41 1.73 -1.16 3.61
C MET A 41 1.93 -0.18 2.45
N ALA A 42 1.03 -0.15 1.46
CA ALA A 42 1.07 0.81 0.37
C ALA A 42 0.95 2.26 0.88
N ASP A 43 0.03 2.49 1.81
CA ASP A 43 -0.19 3.79 2.44
C ASP A 43 1.05 4.25 3.21
N GLN A 44 1.68 3.35 3.98
CA GLN A 44 2.93 3.67 4.69
C GLN A 44 4.05 4.08 3.72
N LEU A 45 4.19 3.37 2.60
CA LEU A 45 5.19 3.71 1.59
C LEU A 45 4.91 5.06 0.93
N LEU A 46 3.63 5.37 0.65
CA LEU A 46 3.22 6.67 0.15
C LEU A 46 3.57 7.79 1.13
N GLN A 47 3.28 7.60 2.42
CA GLN A 47 3.60 8.58 3.46
C GLN A 47 5.10 8.84 3.58
N VAL A 48 5.93 7.79 3.48
CA VAL A 48 7.39 7.93 3.50
C VAL A 48 7.89 8.72 2.29
N GLU A 49 7.37 8.43 1.10
CA GLU A 49 7.75 9.13 -0.14
C GLU A 49 7.32 10.60 -0.11
N ASN A 50 6.10 10.90 0.36
CA ASN A 50 5.62 12.28 0.50
C ASN A 50 6.50 13.07 1.47
N LYS A 51 6.79 12.50 2.65
CA LYS A 51 7.70 13.14 3.62
C LYS A 51 9.10 13.35 3.06
N ARG A 52 9.58 12.46 2.18
CA ARG A 52 10.88 12.62 1.51
C ARG A 52 10.86 13.81 0.57
N ARG A 53 9.79 13.96 -0.23
CA ARG A 53 9.59 15.08 -1.16
C ARG A 53 9.44 16.41 -0.42
N GLU A 54 8.67 16.45 0.66
CA GLU A 54 8.53 17.65 1.51
C GLU A 54 9.89 18.15 1.99
N ARG A 55 10.72 17.26 2.57
CA ARG A 55 12.08 17.62 3.01
C ARG A 55 13.01 18.06 1.89
N GLU A 56 12.85 17.51 0.69
CA GLU A 56 13.65 17.89 -0.47
C GLU A 56 13.28 19.30 -0.96
N ASN A 57 11.99 19.62 -0.98
CA ASN A 57 11.50 20.97 -1.30
C ASN A 57 11.96 22.00 -0.26
N GLU A 58 11.80 21.72 1.03
CA GLU A 58 12.25 22.60 2.12
C GLU A 58 13.75 22.90 2.03
N ARG A 59 14.57 21.89 1.69
CA ARG A 59 16.02 22.07 1.52
C ARG A 59 16.36 22.89 0.28
N SER A 60 15.60 22.74 -0.81
CA SER A 60 15.78 23.54 -2.02
C SER A 60 15.43 25.01 -1.76
N GLU A 61 14.33 25.27 -1.06
CA GLU A 61 13.86 26.62 -0.71
C GLU A 61 14.80 27.33 0.29
N ALA A 62 15.46 26.57 1.17
CA ALA A 62 16.43 27.14 2.11
C ALA A 62 17.83 27.42 1.51
N SER A 63 18.08 26.97 0.27
CA SER A 63 19.37 27.09 -0.41
C SER A 63 19.37 28.11 -1.56
N ASP A 64 18.23 28.74 -1.85
CA ASP A 64 18.06 29.94 -2.69
C ASP A 64 17.99 31.20 -1.82
#